data_AF-A0A831Z6V2-F1
#
_entry.id   AF-A0A831Z6V2-F1
#
_cell.length_a   1.000
_cell.length_b   1.000
_cell.length_c   1.000
_cell.angle_alpha   90.00
_cell.angle_beta   90.00
_cell.angle_gamma   90.00
#
_symmetry.space_group_name_H-M   'P 1'
#
loop_
_entity.id
_entity.type
_entity.pdbx_description
1 polymer ?
#
loop_
_entity_poly.entity_id
_entity_poly.type
_entity_poly.pdbx_seq_one_letter_code
_entity_poly.pdbx_strand_id
1 'polypeptide(L)'
;MTREDLLGDLFQSGSLGYYAQYMALSHLLSLQAGGHYQLAAGTGTVGYEPNVDYFFGFPRSIKPGGVAFDIPLINLSAVDNGDAEKKKQFVIQVGILSSALEHAVPEQMFNTDPTNPPDAISAAKALAKANAAGQRIYQITQTNSGSILPNIHHDPATMAEIRAALSVGKEVITHTDAVSVPGWTGAGYIILDPVAGDGAYKIAGGANGGYCLY
;
A
#
# COMPACT_ATOMS: atom_id res chain seq x y z
N MET A 1 -29.97 -8.33 13.21
CA MET A 1 -28.71 -8.08 12.48
C MET A 1 -28.98 -8.23 11.00
N THR A 2 -28.75 -7.16 10.26
CA THR A 2 -28.75 -7.18 8.80
C THR A 2 -27.36 -7.59 8.29
N ARG A 3 -27.23 -7.90 6.99
CA ARG A 3 -25.95 -8.21 6.36
C ARG A 3 -25.02 -6.99 6.40
N GLU A 4 -25.61 -5.82 6.26
CA GLU A 4 -24.97 -4.51 6.28
C GLU A 4 -24.39 -4.21 7.67
N ASP A 5 -25.12 -4.53 8.75
CA ASP A 5 -24.61 -4.39 10.13
C ASP A 5 -23.38 -5.29 10.36
N LEU A 6 -23.44 -6.54 9.90
CA LEU A 6 -22.36 -7.51 10.07
C LEU A 6 -21.08 -7.08 9.31
N LEU A 7 -21.25 -6.60 8.08
CA LEU A 7 -20.13 -6.08 7.28
C LEU A 7 -19.58 -4.77 7.86
N GLY A 8 -20.45 -3.89 8.36
CA GLY A 8 -20.07 -2.66 9.04
C GLY A 8 -19.22 -2.92 10.29
N ASP A 9 -19.67 -3.82 11.16
CA ASP A 9 -18.93 -4.22 12.37
C ASP A 9 -17.58 -4.87 12.02
N LEU A 10 -17.55 -5.67 10.95
CA LEU A 10 -16.32 -6.32 10.49
C LEU A 10 -15.30 -5.28 9.98
N PHE A 11 -15.70 -4.35 9.12
CA PHE A 11 -14.81 -3.29 8.63
C PHE A 11 -14.36 -2.34 9.75
N GLN A 12 -15.24 -2.04 10.71
CA GLN A 12 -14.90 -1.26 11.89
C GLN A 12 -13.87 -1.99 12.76
N SER A 13 -14.06 -3.28 13.03
CA SER A 13 -13.11 -4.10 13.78
C SER A 13 -11.76 -4.21 13.05
N GLY A 14 -11.79 -4.35 11.73
CA GLY A 14 -10.59 -4.34 10.88
C GLY A 14 -9.81 -3.04 10.98
N SER A 15 -10.51 -1.92 10.89
CA SER A 15 -9.91 -0.58 11.02
C SER A 15 -9.27 -0.40 12.40
N LEU A 16 -9.95 -0.81 13.48
CA LEU A 16 -9.40 -0.78 14.83
C LEU A 16 -8.18 -1.70 14.99
N GLY A 17 -8.24 -2.90 14.41
CA GLY A 17 -7.12 -3.85 14.39
C GLY A 17 -5.89 -3.30 13.67
N TYR A 18 -6.10 -2.63 12.54
CA TYR A 18 -5.05 -1.91 11.82
C TYR A 18 -4.41 -0.84 12.69
N TYR A 19 -5.19 0.07 13.30
CA TYR A 19 -4.64 1.13 14.15
C TYR A 19 -3.89 0.57 15.36
N ALA A 20 -4.41 -0.48 16.00
CA ALA A 20 -3.76 -1.11 17.14
C ALA A 20 -2.39 -1.70 16.77
N GLN A 21 -2.31 -2.46 15.67
CA GLN A 21 -1.05 -3.02 15.17
C GLN A 21 -0.09 -1.92 14.73
N TYR A 22 -0.60 -0.93 14.00
CA TYR A 22 0.19 0.18 13.50
C TYR A 22 0.83 0.97 14.64
N MET A 23 0.05 1.39 15.64
CA MET A 23 0.56 2.16 16.78
C MET A 23 1.59 1.35 17.59
N ALA A 24 1.33 0.06 17.83
CA ALA A 24 2.26 -0.79 18.58
C ALA A 24 3.60 -0.95 17.84
N LEU A 25 3.56 -1.30 16.55
CA LEU A 25 4.76 -1.57 15.76
C LEU A 25 5.55 -0.29 15.45
N SER A 26 4.87 0.81 15.12
CA SER A 26 5.52 2.10 14.88
C SER A 26 6.18 2.67 16.14
N HIS A 27 5.58 2.44 17.33
CA HIS A 27 6.21 2.80 18.59
C HIS A 27 7.50 2.02 18.83
N LEU A 28 7.51 0.70 18.58
CA LEU A 28 8.72 -0.12 18.67
C LEU A 28 9.81 0.36 17.70
N LEU A 29 9.44 0.67 16.46
CA LEU A 29 10.37 1.25 15.48
C LEU A 29 10.94 2.58 15.96
N SER A 30 10.13 3.44 16.59
CA SER A 30 10.62 4.73 17.12
C SER A 30 11.64 4.56 18.25
N LEU A 31 11.43 3.58 19.14
CA LEU A 31 12.37 3.27 20.21
C LEU A 31 13.71 2.78 19.65
N GLN A 32 13.68 1.94 18.61
CA GLN A 32 14.90 1.47 17.92
C GLN A 32 15.64 2.60 17.21
N ALA A 33 14.91 3.56 16.64
CA ALA A 33 15.47 4.72 15.95
C ALA A 33 16.02 5.80 16.92
N GLY A 34 15.80 5.67 18.24
CA GLY A 34 16.12 6.73 19.21
C GLY A 34 15.28 7.98 18.94
N GLY A 35 13.97 7.79 18.81
CA GLY A 35 13.05 8.86 18.48
C GLY A 35 11.66 8.67 19.07
N HIS A 36 10.81 9.64 18.77
CA HIS A 36 9.43 9.71 19.22
C HIS A 36 8.51 9.65 18.02
N TYR A 37 7.46 8.85 18.15
CA TYR A 37 6.46 8.69 17.11
C TYR A 37 5.07 8.74 17.69
N GLN A 38 4.22 9.56 17.09
CA GLN A 38 2.83 9.67 17.46
C GLN A 38 1.98 9.73 16.20
N LEU A 39 1.02 8.80 16.09
CA LEU A 39 -0.06 8.92 15.13
C LEU A 39 -0.92 10.12 15.55
N ALA A 40 -0.92 11.18 14.75
CA ALA A 40 -1.68 12.39 15.04
C ALA A 40 -3.13 12.26 14.56
N ALA A 41 -3.32 11.68 13.38
CA ALA A 41 -4.63 11.33 12.85
C ALA A 41 -4.49 10.23 11.79
N GLY A 42 -5.50 9.39 11.64
CA GLY A 42 -5.67 8.55 10.46
C GLY A 42 -7.09 8.73 9.94
N THR A 43 -7.25 8.90 8.62
CA THR A 43 -8.56 9.12 8.00
C THR A 43 -8.70 8.22 6.79
N GLY A 44 -9.05 6.96 7.00
CA GLY A 44 -9.11 5.96 5.94
C GLY A 44 -10.49 5.47 5.57
N THR A 45 -10.57 4.87 4.39
CA THR A 45 -11.73 4.12 3.94
C THR A 45 -11.35 2.65 3.87
N VAL A 46 -12.10 1.83 4.60
CA VAL A 46 -12.11 0.37 4.45
C VAL A 46 -13.47 0.03 3.88
N GLY A 47 -13.50 -0.51 2.67
CA GLY A 47 -14.75 -0.66 1.92
C GLY A 47 -14.75 -1.84 0.99
N TYR A 48 -15.95 -2.37 0.73
CA TYR A 48 -16.17 -3.37 -0.30
C TYR A 48 -16.28 -2.70 -1.67
N GLU A 49 -15.42 -3.07 -2.60
CA GLU A 49 -15.47 -2.67 -4.00
C GLU A 49 -16.04 -3.81 -4.86
N PRO A 50 -17.33 -3.77 -5.25
CA PRO A 50 -17.91 -4.77 -6.14
C PRO A 50 -17.35 -4.67 -7.55
N ASN A 51 -17.23 -5.81 -8.23
CA ASN A 51 -17.02 -5.81 -9.68
C ASN A 51 -18.35 -5.52 -10.37
N VAL A 52 -18.39 -4.58 -11.32
CA VAL A 52 -19.61 -4.22 -12.04
C VAL A 52 -19.49 -4.64 -13.50
N ASP A 53 -20.40 -5.50 -13.96
CA ASP A 53 -20.49 -5.83 -15.39
C ASP A 53 -21.23 -4.74 -16.13
N TYR A 54 -20.63 -4.27 -17.22
CA TYR A 54 -21.23 -3.24 -18.07
C TYR A 54 -21.69 -3.82 -19.41
N PHE A 55 -22.86 -3.37 -19.88
CA PHE A 55 -23.35 -3.60 -21.23
C PHE A 55 -23.68 -2.25 -21.88
N PHE A 56 -22.92 -1.85 -22.90
CA PHE A 56 -22.99 -0.50 -23.50
C PHE A 56 -22.86 0.65 -22.49
N GLY A 57 -21.99 0.51 -21.49
CA GLY A 57 -21.80 1.55 -20.46
C GLY A 57 -22.87 1.58 -19.37
N PHE A 58 -23.89 0.71 -19.43
CA PHE A 58 -24.87 0.56 -18.36
C PHE A 58 -24.50 -0.62 -17.45
N PRO A 59 -24.45 -0.43 -16.12
CA PRO A 59 -24.18 -1.51 -15.18
C PRO A 59 -25.35 -2.52 -15.20
N ARG A 60 -25.06 -3.78 -15.52
CA ARG A 60 -26.06 -4.85 -15.69
C ARG A 60 -26.12 -5.81 -14.51
N SER A 61 -24.99 -6.06 -13.86
CA SER A 61 -24.90 -6.95 -12.69
C SER A 61 -23.73 -6.56 -11.78
N ILE A 62 -23.94 -6.76 -10.48
CA ILE A 62 -22.89 -6.69 -9.45
C ILE A 62 -22.33 -8.11 -9.27
N LYS A 63 -21.05 -8.28 -9.54
CA LYS A 63 -20.25 -9.47 -9.24
C LYS A 63 -19.54 -9.31 -7.89
N PRO A 64 -19.24 -10.42 -7.18
CA PRO A 64 -18.35 -10.36 -6.04
C PRO A 64 -17.04 -9.63 -6.39
N GLY A 65 -16.72 -8.58 -5.66
CA GLY A 65 -15.45 -7.88 -5.72
C GLY A 65 -14.63 -8.08 -4.44
N GLY A 66 -13.76 -7.12 -4.10
CA GLY A 66 -12.81 -7.25 -2.99
C GLY A 66 -13.00 -6.19 -1.91
N VAL A 67 -12.23 -6.27 -0.83
CA VAL A 67 -12.02 -5.16 0.11
C VAL A 67 -10.89 -4.30 -0.41
N ALA A 68 -11.15 -3.00 -0.58
CA ALA A 68 -10.12 -1.99 -0.69
C ALA A 68 -9.84 -1.39 0.69
N PHE A 69 -8.57 -1.18 0.99
CA PHE A 69 -8.10 -0.66 2.26
C PHE A 69 -7.13 0.50 2.00
N ASP A 70 -7.61 1.74 2.18
CA ASP A 70 -6.82 2.96 1.99
C ASP A 70 -6.90 3.79 3.28
N ILE A 71 -5.81 3.83 4.06
CA ILE A 71 -5.75 4.65 5.28
C ILE A 71 -4.60 5.65 5.19
N PRO A 72 -4.85 6.90 4.75
CA PRO A 72 -3.88 7.96 4.90
C PRO A 72 -3.68 8.27 6.39
N LEU A 73 -2.42 8.23 6.81
CA LEU A 73 -1.98 8.47 8.17
C LEU A 73 -1.20 9.77 8.24
N ILE A 74 -1.59 10.63 9.17
CA ILE A 74 -0.86 11.84 9.55
C ILE A 74 -0.06 11.49 10.80
N ASN A 75 1.27 11.46 10.63
CA ASN A 75 2.18 11.04 11.67
C ASN A 75 3.06 12.21 12.09
N LEU A 76 3.29 12.33 13.40
CA LEU A 76 4.31 13.20 13.96
C LEU A 76 5.50 12.33 14.34
N SER A 77 6.61 12.54 13.63
CA SER A 77 7.88 11.84 13.88
C SER A 77 8.98 12.82 14.23
N ALA A 78 9.66 12.58 15.35
CA ALA A 78 10.87 13.28 15.77
C ALA A 78 11.96 12.25 16.11
N VAL A 79 13.22 12.59 15.87
CA VAL A 79 14.38 11.80 16.29
C VAL A 79 15.23 12.65 17.23
N ASP A 80 15.73 12.06 18.30
CA ASP A 80 16.24 12.79 19.48
C ASP A 80 17.41 13.73 19.15
N ASN A 81 18.18 13.40 18.12
CA ASN A 81 19.38 14.16 17.71
C ASN A 81 19.15 15.08 16.49
N GLY A 82 17.92 15.18 15.96
CA GLY A 82 17.63 15.99 14.78
C GLY A 82 18.30 15.53 13.48
N ASP A 83 18.83 14.31 13.44
CA ASP A 83 19.46 13.71 12.27
C ASP A 83 18.43 13.49 11.16
N ALA A 84 18.52 14.30 10.11
CA ALA A 84 17.58 14.30 9.00
C ALA A 84 17.55 12.97 8.24
N GLU A 85 18.69 12.28 8.12
CA GLU A 85 18.76 11.00 7.42
C GLU A 85 18.09 9.90 8.23
N LYS A 86 18.37 9.84 9.54
CA LYS A 86 17.67 8.88 10.43
C LYS A 86 16.17 9.13 10.47
N LYS A 87 15.76 10.40 10.50
CA LYS A 87 14.34 10.77 10.42
C LYS A 87 13.71 10.27 9.12
N LYS A 88 14.36 10.52 7.98
CA LYS A 88 13.90 10.07 6.67
C LYS A 88 13.74 8.54 6.61
N GLN A 89 14.75 7.80 7.05
CA GLN A 89 14.70 6.34 7.08
C GLN A 89 13.58 5.82 7.98
N PHE A 90 13.37 6.45 9.13
CA PHE A 90 12.29 6.11 10.03
C PHE A 90 10.90 6.35 9.41
N VAL A 91 10.69 7.49 8.74
CA VAL A 91 9.44 7.79 8.01
C VAL A 91 9.16 6.73 6.94
N ILE A 92 10.17 6.35 6.15
CA ILE A 92 10.05 5.32 5.13
C ILE A 92 9.67 3.96 5.74
N GLN A 93 10.29 3.57 6.86
CA GLN A 93 9.98 2.30 7.54
C GLN A 93 8.54 2.28 8.05
N VAL A 94 8.07 3.39 8.61
CA VAL A 94 6.68 3.53 9.06
C VAL A 94 5.70 3.44 7.88
N GLY A 95 6.01 4.05 6.75
CA GLY A 95 5.17 3.94 5.55
C GLY A 95 5.15 2.52 4.97
N ILE A 96 6.27 1.80 4.97
CA ILE A 96 6.32 0.38 4.57
C ILE A 96 5.47 -0.47 5.51
N LEU A 97 5.57 -0.23 6.83
CA LEU A 97 4.75 -0.91 7.83
C LEU A 97 3.26 -0.66 7.61
N SER A 98 2.87 0.61 7.42
CA SER A 98 1.50 1.00 7.09
C SER A 98 1.01 0.21 5.88
N SER A 99 1.77 0.25 4.77
CA SER A 99 1.39 -0.47 3.56
C SER A 99 1.35 -1.98 3.75
N ALA A 100 2.21 -2.56 4.59
CA ALA A 100 2.14 -3.99 4.90
C ALA A 100 0.86 -4.35 5.66
N LEU A 101 0.42 -3.50 6.60
CA LEU A 101 -0.81 -3.74 7.34
C LEU A 101 -2.07 -3.65 6.46
N GLU A 102 -2.04 -2.87 5.37
CA GLU A 102 -3.17 -2.75 4.43
C GLU A 102 -3.54 -4.05 3.71
N HIS A 103 -2.60 -4.99 3.54
CA HIS A 103 -2.92 -6.34 3.07
C HIS A 103 -3.06 -7.34 4.22
N ALA A 104 -2.23 -7.23 5.26
CA ALA A 104 -2.18 -8.22 6.34
C ALA A 104 -3.44 -8.22 7.20
N VAL A 105 -4.06 -7.05 7.45
CA VAL A 105 -5.28 -6.96 8.25
C VAL A 105 -6.47 -7.63 7.55
N PRO A 106 -6.78 -7.33 6.26
CA PRO A 106 -7.77 -8.11 5.52
C PRO A 106 -7.50 -9.62 5.53
N GLU A 107 -6.25 -10.05 5.33
CA GLU A 107 -5.92 -11.48 5.38
C GLU A 107 -6.24 -12.09 6.74
N GLN A 108 -5.87 -11.43 7.84
CA GLN A 108 -6.19 -11.89 9.19
C GLN A 108 -7.71 -11.96 9.43
N MET A 109 -8.47 -10.99 8.93
CA MET A 109 -9.91 -10.90 9.13
C MET A 109 -10.69 -11.95 8.35
N PHE A 110 -10.29 -12.20 7.10
CA PHE A 110 -11.01 -13.06 6.17
C PHE A 110 -10.43 -14.47 6.08
N ASN A 111 -9.39 -14.79 6.86
CA ASN A 111 -8.87 -16.14 6.98
C ASN A 111 -9.84 -17.04 7.75
N THR A 112 -10.75 -17.65 7.00
CA THR A 112 -11.72 -18.64 7.51
C THR A 112 -11.22 -20.08 7.35
N ASP A 113 -10.19 -20.30 6.54
CA ASP A 113 -9.53 -21.59 6.32
C ASP A 113 -8.00 -21.42 6.38
N PRO A 114 -7.34 -21.87 7.46
CA PRO A 114 -5.89 -21.78 7.62
C PRO A 114 -5.10 -22.51 6.53
N THR A 115 -5.72 -23.45 5.81
CA THR A 115 -5.07 -24.20 4.72
C THR A 115 -5.13 -23.48 3.37
N ASN A 116 -6.00 -22.48 3.24
CA ASN A 116 -6.13 -21.63 2.07
C ASN A 116 -6.35 -20.17 2.50
N PRO A 117 -5.32 -19.53 3.09
CA PRO A 117 -5.45 -18.16 3.57
C PRO A 117 -5.68 -17.20 2.39
N PRO A 118 -6.43 -16.09 2.58
CA PRO A 118 -6.55 -15.04 1.59
C PRO A 118 -5.16 -14.51 1.18
N ASP A 119 -5.03 -14.12 -0.08
CA ASP A 119 -3.82 -13.48 -0.63
C ASP A 119 -4.19 -12.08 -1.09
N ALA A 120 -4.19 -11.13 -0.15
CA ALA A 120 -4.38 -9.72 -0.43
C ALA A 120 -3.09 -9.10 -0.99
N ILE A 121 -3.17 -7.88 -1.48
CA ILE A 121 -2.04 -7.14 -2.03
C ILE A 121 -1.98 -5.73 -1.48
N SER A 122 -0.78 -5.20 -1.35
CA SER A 122 -0.48 -3.78 -1.12
C SER A 122 0.83 -3.45 -1.81
N ALA A 123 1.27 -2.18 -1.81
CA ALA A 123 2.55 -1.81 -2.43
C ALA A 123 3.73 -2.60 -1.82
N ALA A 124 3.77 -2.73 -0.49
CA ALA A 124 4.81 -3.49 0.20
C ALA A 124 4.80 -4.98 -0.20
N LYS A 125 3.62 -5.60 -0.29
CA LYS A 125 3.50 -7.01 -0.67
C LYS A 125 3.76 -7.26 -2.14
N ALA A 126 3.37 -6.33 -3.02
CA ALA A 126 3.68 -6.41 -4.44
C ALA A 126 5.19 -6.37 -4.69
N LEU A 127 5.92 -5.47 -4.02
CA LEU A 127 7.38 -5.45 -4.05
C LEU A 127 7.99 -6.76 -3.51
N ALA A 128 7.47 -7.29 -2.40
CA ALA A 128 7.94 -8.56 -1.83
C ALA A 128 7.71 -9.74 -2.79
N LYS A 129 6.52 -9.83 -3.41
CA LYS A 129 6.19 -10.85 -4.42
C LYS A 129 7.07 -10.73 -5.66
N ALA A 130 7.30 -9.52 -6.15
CA ALA A 130 8.18 -9.29 -7.30
C ALA A 130 9.61 -9.75 -7.00
N ASN A 131 10.13 -9.40 -5.83
CA ASN A 131 11.45 -9.85 -5.38
C ASN A 131 11.52 -11.39 -5.25
N ALA A 132 10.48 -12.03 -4.69
CA ALA A 132 10.40 -13.48 -4.59
C ALA A 132 10.32 -14.17 -5.97
N ALA A 133 9.71 -13.51 -6.96
CA ALA A 133 9.67 -13.97 -8.35
C ALA A 133 10.97 -13.71 -9.13
N GLY A 134 12.00 -13.16 -8.48
CA GLY A 134 13.29 -12.85 -9.12
C GLY A 134 13.27 -11.59 -9.99
N GLN A 135 12.21 -10.79 -9.94
CA GLN A 135 12.19 -9.49 -10.60
C GLN A 135 13.16 -8.52 -9.90
N ARG A 136 13.68 -7.57 -10.67
CA ARG A 136 14.52 -6.52 -10.11
C ARG A 136 13.66 -5.42 -9.50
N ILE A 137 13.97 -5.05 -8.26
CA ILE A 137 13.46 -3.83 -7.63
C ILE A 137 14.40 -2.68 -7.96
N TYR A 138 13.85 -1.58 -8.46
CA TYR A 138 14.59 -0.37 -8.80
C TYR A 138 14.19 0.78 -7.89
N GLN A 139 15.18 1.57 -7.48
CA GLN A 139 15.00 2.94 -6.99
C GLN A 139 15.34 3.89 -8.14
N ILE A 140 14.32 4.59 -8.62
CA ILE A 140 14.36 5.47 -9.78
C ILE A 140 14.37 6.91 -9.28
N THR A 141 15.30 7.68 -9.80
CA THR A 141 15.43 9.12 -9.58
C THR A 141 15.38 9.81 -10.94
N GLN A 142 15.23 11.14 -10.94
CA GLN A 142 15.26 11.90 -12.19
C GLN A 142 16.53 11.60 -13.01
N THR A 143 17.68 11.47 -12.33
CA THR A 143 18.99 11.24 -12.94
C THR A 143 19.13 9.90 -13.65
N ASN A 144 18.55 8.82 -13.11
CA ASN A 144 18.70 7.47 -13.68
C ASN A 144 17.48 7.02 -14.52
N SER A 145 16.38 7.77 -14.47
CA SER A 145 15.09 7.43 -15.08
C SER A 145 15.18 7.03 -16.54
N GLY A 146 15.94 7.75 -17.36
CA GLY A 146 16.09 7.48 -18.80
C GLY A 146 16.68 6.10 -19.11
N SER A 147 17.49 5.55 -18.20
CA SER A 147 18.10 4.23 -18.35
C SER A 147 17.27 3.10 -17.74
N ILE A 148 16.48 3.39 -16.70
CA ILE A 148 15.74 2.37 -15.95
C ILE A 148 14.33 2.18 -16.50
N LEU A 149 13.60 3.26 -16.81
CA LEU A 149 12.20 3.20 -17.24
C LEU A 149 11.93 2.27 -18.43
N PRO A 150 12.83 2.10 -19.42
CA PRO A 150 12.63 1.12 -20.49
C PRO A 150 12.54 -0.34 -20.03
N ASN A 151 13.02 -0.67 -18.82
CA ASN A 151 12.98 -2.03 -18.26
C ASN A 151 11.73 -2.29 -17.39
N ILE A 152 10.83 -1.31 -17.29
CA ILE A 152 9.63 -1.38 -16.46
C ILE A 152 8.41 -1.50 -17.37
N HIS A 153 7.66 -2.59 -17.22
CA HIS A 153 6.56 -3.00 -18.10
C HIS A 153 5.20 -2.96 -17.40
N HIS A 154 4.97 -1.94 -16.57
CA HIS A 154 3.68 -1.71 -15.92
C HIS A 154 2.66 -1.14 -16.90
N ASP A 155 1.40 -1.10 -16.51
CA ASP A 155 0.33 -0.54 -17.34
C ASP A 155 0.57 0.95 -17.64
N PRO A 156 -0.02 1.48 -18.74
CA PRO A 156 0.24 2.85 -19.19
C PRO A 156 -0.10 3.93 -18.16
N ALA A 157 -1.14 3.73 -17.34
CA ALA A 157 -1.56 4.73 -16.34
C ALA A 157 -0.55 4.78 -15.18
N THR A 158 -0.15 3.62 -14.66
CA THR A 158 0.92 3.52 -13.65
C THR A 158 2.22 4.14 -14.16
N MET A 159 2.62 3.82 -15.39
CA MET A 159 3.84 4.38 -15.99
C MET A 159 3.76 5.90 -16.24
N ALA A 160 2.56 6.44 -16.48
CA ALA A 160 2.36 7.89 -16.59
C ALA A 160 2.54 8.58 -15.24
N GLU A 161 1.98 8.04 -14.16
CA GLU A 161 2.15 8.59 -12.80
C GLU A 161 3.61 8.53 -12.34
N ILE A 162 4.30 7.40 -12.57
CA ILE A 162 5.73 7.25 -12.27
C ILE A 162 6.55 8.34 -12.98
N ARG A 163 6.32 8.55 -14.28
CA ARG A 163 7.02 9.60 -15.04
C ARG A 163 6.70 11.00 -14.51
N ALA A 164 5.44 11.27 -14.17
CA ALA A 164 5.04 12.56 -13.62
C ALA A 164 5.74 12.84 -12.27
N ALA A 165 5.76 11.87 -11.36
CA ALA A 165 6.45 11.97 -10.09
C ALA A 165 7.95 12.26 -10.25
N LEU A 166 8.63 11.49 -11.11
CA LEU A 166 10.05 11.69 -11.42
C LEU A 166 10.32 13.08 -12.03
N SER A 167 9.41 13.60 -12.84
CA SER A 167 9.56 14.91 -13.48
C SER A 167 9.54 16.09 -12.50
N VAL A 168 8.90 15.92 -11.34
CA VAL A 168 8.84 16.92 -10.26
C VAL A 168 9.84 16.61 -9.13
N GLY A 169 10.84 15.77 -9.41
CA GLY A 169 11.97 15.52 -8.51
C GLY A 169 11.68 14.51 -7.38
N LYS A 170 10.59 13.74 -7.46
CA LYS A 170 10.33 12.63 -6.54
C LYS A 170 11.16 11.40 -6.93
N GLU A 171 11.33 10.48 -5.99
CA GLU A 171 11.92 9.16 -6.24
C GLU A 171 10.85 8.09 -6.31
N VAL A 172 11.07 7.05 -7.11
CA VAL A 172 10.12 5.94 -7.27
C VAL A 172 10.80 4.62 -6.98
N ILE A 173 10.22 3.80 -6.11
CA ILE A 173 10.63 2.40 -5.91
C ILE A 173 9.59 1.50 -6.56
N THR A 174 9.99 0.65 -7.51
CA THR A 174 9.09 -0.29 -8.19
C THR A 174 9.83 -1.52 -8.71
N HIS A 175 9.11 -2.48 -9.29
CA HIS A 175 9.63 -3.71 -9.88
C HIS A 175 9.47 -3.73 -11.42
N THR A 176 9.97 -4.76 -12.12
CA THR A 176 10.01 -4.77 -13.59
C THR A 176 8.67 -5.08 -14.24
N ASP A 177 7.92 -6.05 -13.73
CA ASP A 177 6.74 -6.61 -14.40
C ASP A 177 5.59 -6.85 -13.42
N ALA A 178 4.34 -6.87 -13.88
CA ALA A 178 3.20 -7.08 -13.01
C ALA A 178 3.31 -8.37 -12.16
N VAL A 179 2.79 -8.29 -10.93
CA VAL A 179 2.59 -9.44 -10.03
C VAL A 179 1.10 -9.72 -9.87
N SER A 180 0.77 -10.92 -9.42
CA SER A 180 -0.63 -11.37 -9.31
C SER A 180 -0.96 -11.92 -7.92
N VAL A 181 -2.21 -11.67 -7.54
CA VAL A 181 -2.94 -12.34 -6.47
C VAL A 181 -4.34 -12.71 -7.01
N PRO A 182 -5.14 -13.57 -6.34
CA PRO A 182 -6.50 -13.84 -6.78
C PRO A 182 -7.30 -12.54 -6.98
N GLY A 183 -7.85 -12.35 -8.19
CA GLY A 183 -8.67 -11.19 -8.53
C GLY A 183 -7.92 -9.90 -8.87
N TRP A 184 -6.59 -9.84 -8.74
CA TRP A 184 -5.81 -8.64 -9.05
C TRP A 184 -4.48 -8.95 -9.74
N THR A 185 -4.11 -8.14 -10.71
CA THR A 185 -2.79 -8.20 -11.36
C THR A 185 -2.35 -6.79 -11.71
N GLY A 186 -1.12 -6.45 -11.34
CA GLY A 186 -0.60 -5.11 -11.54
C GLY A 186 0.74 -4.87 -10.86
N ALA A 187 1.09 -3.60 -10.71
CA ALA A 187 2.34 -3.16 -10.11
C ALA A 187 2.14 -2.66 -8.68
N GLY A 188 3.15 -2.86 -7.83
CA GLY A 188 3.34 -2.10 -6.61
C GLY A 188 4.44 -1.07 -6.79
N TYR A 189 4.23 0.14 -6.28
CA TYR A 189 5.23 1.20 -6.35
C TYR A 189 5.09 2.19 -5.21
N ILE A 190 6.21 2.84 -4.89
CA ILE A 190 6.30 3.85 -3.83
C ILE A 190 6.84 5.13 -4.46
N ILE A 191 6.15 6.24 -4.28
CA ILE A 191 6.62 7.58 -4.68
C ILE A 191 7.08 8.31 -3.42
N LEU A 192 8.36 8.65 -3.31
CA LEU A 192 8.98 9.26 -2.15
C LEU A 192 9.37 10.72 -2.39
N ASP A 193 9.20 11.55 -1.37
CA ASP A 193 9.94 12.79 -1.24
C ASP A 193 11.39 12.49 -0.79
N PRO A 194 12.41 12.81 -1.61
CA PRO A 194 13.80 12.46 -1.29
C PRO A 194 14.37 13.20 -0.07
N VAL A 195 13.75 14.30 0.36
CA VAL A 195 14.19 15.12 1.50
C VAL A 195 13.51 14.67 2.79
N ALA A 196 12.18 14.57 2.77
CA ALA A 196 11.39 14.25 3.96
C ALA A 196 11.24 12.74 4.21
N GLY A 197 11.27 11.92 3.16
CA GLY A 197 10.98 10.49 3.21
C GLY A 197 9.48 10.17 3.14
N ASP A 198 8.62 11.19 3.10
CA ASP A 198 7.18 11.02 2.95
C ASP A 198 6.86 10.31 1.64
N GLY A 199 5.99 9.30 1.72
CA GLY A 199 5.76 8.37 0.62
C GLY A 199 4.29 8.10 0.33
N ALA A 200 3.94 8.01 -0.95
CA ALA A 200 2.71 7.40 -1.39
C ALA A 200 2.99 5.93 -1.78
N TYR A 201 2.30 4.99 -1.13
CA TYR A 201 2.45 3.55 -1.31
C TYR A 201 1.25 3.04 -2.11
N LYS A 202 1.49 2.65 -3.36
CA LYS A 202 0.44 2.49 -4.37
C LYS A 202 0.45 1.11 -5.04
N ILE A 203 -0.73 0.70 -5.48
CA ILE A 203 -0.93 -0.44 -6.37
C ILE A 203 -1.59 0.01 -7.67
N ALA A 204 -1.27 -0.64 -8.79
CA ALA A 204 -1.89 -0.36 -10.08
C ALA A 204 -3.42 -0.58 -10.04
N GLY A 205 -4.16 0.21 -10.81
CA GLY A 205 -5.63 0.25 -10.79
C GLY A 205 -6.21 1.51 -10.12
N GLY A 206 -5.36 2.41 -9.62
CA GLY A 206 -5.77 3.72 -9.08
C GLY A 206 -6.13 3.71 -7.59
N ALA A 207 -6.13 2.55 -6.94
CA ALA A 207 -6.23 2.45 -5.48
C ALA A 207 -4.90 2.90 -4.84
N ASN A 208 -4.98 3.80 -3.85
CA ASN A 208 -3.91 3.92 -2.86
C ASN A 208 -4.18 2.83 -1.82
N GLY A 209 -3.16 2.05 -1.45
CA GLY A 209 -3.28 1.06 -0.40
C GLY A 209 -3.43 -0.40 -0.84
N GLY A 210 -4.30 -1.15 -0.16
CA GLY A 210 -4.43 -2.59 -0.28
C GLY A 210 -5.72 -3.07 -0.95
N TYR A 211 -5.68 -4.26 -1.57
CA TYR A 211 -6.83 -4.95 -2.15
C TYR A 211 -6.85 -6.42 -1.71
N CYS A 212 -8.01 -6.92 -1.28
CA CYS A 212 -8.21 -8.31 -0.87
C CYS A 212 -9.46 -8.89 -1.52
N LEU A 213 -9.34 -9.99 -2.28
CA LEU A 213 -10.50 -10.78 -2.69
C LEU A 213 -10.81 -11.80 -1.59
N TYR A 214 -12.08 -11.86 -1.13
CA TYR A 214 -12.52 -12.74 -0.04
C TYR A 214 -13.88 -13.38 -0.33
#